data_AF-A0A9Q7FAN2-F1
#
_entry.id   AF-A0A9Q7FAN2-F1
#
_cell.length_a   1.000
_cell.length_b   1.000
_cell.length_c   1.000
_cell.angle_alpha   90.00
_cell.angle_beta   90.00
_cell.angle_gamma   90.00
#
_symmetry.space_group_name_H-M   'P 1'
#
loop_
_entity.id
_entity.type
_entity.pdbx_description
1 polymer ?
#
loop_
_entity_poly.entity_id
_entity_poly.type
_entity_poly.pdbx_seq_one_letter_code
_entity_poly.pdbx_strand_id
1 'polypeptide(L)' 'MHAAELTMSEMLRDPMIRLMLRADRVPLRDFAKLLEDAANARTKGRQEDAQPLRTPLAH' A
#
# COMPACT_ATOMS: atom_id res chain seq x y z
N MET A 1 -10.79 5.42 -18.61
CA MET A 1 -9.33 5.47 -18.36
C MET A 1 -9.05 4.52 -17.23
N HIS A 2 -8.47 3.34 -17.50
CA HIS A 2 -8.04 2.46 -16.43
C HIS A 2 -6.93 3.19 -15.66
N ALA A 3 -7.15 3.47 -14.37
CA ALA A 3 -6.09 3.93 -13.50
C ALA A 3 -5.04 2.82 -13.47
N ALA A 4 -3.99 2.94 -14.29
CA ALA A 4 -2.83 2.09 -14.18
C ALA A 4 -2.33 2.27 -12.75
N GLU A 5 -2.29 1.18 -11.98
CA GLU A 5 -1.72 1.22 -10.64
C GLU A 5 -0.28 1.70 -10.75
N LEU A 6 -0.01 2.90 -10.26
CA LEU A 6 1.34 3.44 -10.22
C LEU A 6 2.15 2.62 -9.23
N THR A 7 3.34 2.20 -9.66
CA THR A 7 4.33 1.62 -8.77
C THR A 7 4.80 2.69 -7.76
N MET A 8 5.30 2.26 -6.60
CA MET A 8 5.90 3.18 -5.60
C MET A 8 6.92 4.13 -6.24
N SER A 9 7.78 3.59 -7.09
CA SER A 9 8.84 4.35 -7.75
C SER A 9 8.30 5.41 -8.71
N GLU A 10 7.13 5.20 -9.31
CA GLU A 10 6.44 6.19 -10.14
C GLU A 10 5.78 7.25 -9.28
N MET A 11 5.07 6.86 -8.21
CA MET A 11 4.47 7.81 -7.27
C MET A 11 5.53 8.74 -6.64
N LEU A 12 6.69 8.19 -6.26
CA LEU A 12 7.80 8.97 -5.69
C LEU A 12 8.48 9.91 -6.69
N ARG A 13 8.29 9.70 -7.99
CA ARG A 13 8.84 10.55 -9.06
C ARG A 13 7.80 11.48 -9.68
N ASP A 14 6.52 11.33 -9.31
CA ASP A 14 5.45 12.16 -9.84
C ASP A 14 5.63 13.63 -9.40
N PRO A 15 5.59 14.58 -10.35
CA PRO A 15 5.83 15.99 -10.07
C PRO A 15 4.72 16.62 -9.23
N MET A 16 3.46 16.22 -9.42
CA MET A 16 2.34 16.75 -8.64
C MET A 16 2.40 16.26 -7.20
N ILE A 17 2.67 14.97 -6.99
CA ILE A 17 2.88 14.40 -5.65
C ILE A 17 4.01 15.13 -4.94
N ARG A 18 5.16 15.34 -5.59
CA ARG A 18 6.29 16.08 -5.00
C ARG A 18 5.95 17.52 -4.63
N LEU A 19 5.16 18.21 -5.46
CA LEU A 19 4.71 19.56 -5.16
C LEU A 19 3.82 19.58 -3.92
N MET A 20 2.87 18.65 -3.81
CA MET A 20 1.99 18.53 -2.64
C MET A 20 2.79 18.22 -1.37
N LEU A 21 3.69 17.23 -1.40
CA LEU A 21 4.55 16.90 -0.25
C LEU A 21 5.38 18.10 0.21
N ARG A 22 5.91 18.88 -0.73
CA ARG A 22 6.67 20.10 -0.40
C ARG A 22 5.79 21.18 0.21
N ALA A 23 4.58 21.39 -0.32
CA ALA A 23 3.62 22.34 0.22
C ALA A 23 3.26 22.00 1.67
N ASP A 24 3.10 20.70 1.96
CA ASP A 24 2.75 20.18 3.28
C ASP A 24 3.96 19.94 4.19
N ARG A 25 5.18 20.27 3.73
CA ARG A 25 6.46 20.02 4.42
C ARG A 25 6.69 18.56 4.82
N VAL A 26 6.12 17.63 4.06
CA VAL A 26 6.33 16.19 4.25
C VAL A 26 7.62 15.77 3.54
N PRO A 27 8.61 15.22 4.26
CA PRO A 27 9.82 14.69 3.65
C PRO A 27 9.51 13.49 2.74
N LEU A 28 10.13 13.45 1.56
CA LEU A 28 9.92 12.36 0.59
C LEU A 28 10.20 10.96 1.18
N ARG A 29 11.17 10.87 2.10
CA ARG A 29 11.51 9.62 2.81
C ARG A 29 10.35 9.11 3.69
N ASP A 30 9.61 10.03 4.32
CA ASP A 30 8.55 9.69 5.26
C ASP A 30 7.33 9.21 4.46
N PHE A 31 7.08 9.83 3.30
CA PHE A 31 6.10 9.34 2.33
C PHE A 31 6.47 7.98 1.73
N ALA A 32 7.75 7.74 1.39
CA ALA A 32 8.20 6.44 0.91
C ALA A 32 7.96 5.32 1.94
N LYS A 33 8.27 5.60 3.21
CA LYS A 33 8.01 4.66 4.31
C LYS A 33 6.51 4.37 4.48
N LEU A 34 5.66 5.40 4.37
CA LEU A 34 4.20 5.22 4.42
C LEU A 34 3.69 4.28 3.32
N LEU A 35 4.19 4.45 2.09
CA LEU A 35 3.84 3.55 1.00
C LEU A 35 4.30 2.12 1.30
N GLU A 36 5.52 1.95 1.83
CA GLU A 36 6.11 0.65 2.17
C GLU A 36 5.26 -0.08 3.21
N ASP A 37 4.91 0.62 4.29
CA ASP A 37 4.04 0.12 5.35
C ASP A 37 2.67 -0.28 4.79
N ALA A 38 2.10 0.53 3.89
CA ALA A 38 0.82 0.22 3.24
C ALA A 38 0.89 -1.02 2.32
N ALA A 39 1.97 -1.19 1.56
CA ALA A 39 2.18 -2.38 0.73
C ALA A 39 2.37 -3.64 1.57
N ASN A 40 3.12 -3.53 2.67
CA ASN A 40 3.31 -4.62 3.63
C ASN A 40 1.99 -5.01 4.32
N ALA A 41 1.18 -4.02 4.70
CA ALA A 41 -0.14 -4.25 5.29
C ALA A 41 -1.09 -4.99 4.34
N ARG A 42 -1.10 -4.65 3.04
CA ARG A 42 -1.89 -5.38 2.02
C ARG A 42 -1.46 -6.84 1.91
N THR A 43 -0.16 -7.09 1.95
CA THR A 43 0.40 -8.45 1.89
C THR A 43 0.03 -9.26 3.14
N LYS A 44 0.01 -8.62 4.31
CA LYS A 44 -0.35 -9.25 5.59
C LYS A 44 -1.85 -9.50 5.74
N GLY A 45 -2.70 -8.53 5.40
CA GLY A 45 -4.17 -8.67 5.45
C GLY A 45 -4.68 -9.75 4.50
N ARG A 46 -4.01 -9.97 3.36
CA ARG A 46 -4.33 -11.07 2.44
C ARG A 46 -4.14 -12.47 3.04
N GLN A 47 -3.33 -12.61 4.09
CA GLN A 47 -3.12 -13.91 4.75
C GLN A 47 -4.19 -14.24 5.80
N GLU A 48 -4.90 -13.25 6.34
CA GLU A 48 -5.92 -13.47 7.38
C GLU A 48 -7.27 -13.94 6.81
N ASP A 49 -7.61 -13.54 5.58
CA ASP A 49 -8.79 -14.06 4.85
C ASP A 49 -8.58 -15.48 4.27
N ALA A 50 -7.36 -16.00 4.31
CA ALA A 50 -7.03 -17.35 3.86
C ALA A 50 -7.08 -18.37 5.02
N GLN A 51 -8.04 -18.25 5.94
CA GLN A 51 -8.34 -19.33 6.88
C GLN A 51 -9.14 -20.41 6.14
N PRO A 52 -8.59 -21.63 5.95
CA PRO A 52 -9.35 -22.72 5.38
C PRO A 52 -10.47 -23.06 6.36
N LEU A 53 -11.70 -23.02 5.85
CA LEU A 53 -12.92 -23.53 6.46
C LEU A 53 -12.62 -24.83 7.21
N ARG A 54 -12.42 -24.75 8.52
CA ARG A 54 -12.39 -25.93 9.39
C ARG A 54 -13.83 -26.37 9.57
N THR A 55 -14.32 -27.20 8.65
CA THR A 55 -15.53 -28.00 8.86
C THR A 55 -15.29 -28.86 10.10
N PRO A 56 -16.06 -28.71 11.20
CA PRO A 56 -16.06 -29.71 12.23
C PRO A 56 -16.79 -30.92 11.65
N LEU A 57 -16.08 -32.03 11.49
CA LEU A 57 -16.68 -33.32 11.21
C LEU A 57 -17.60 -33.70 12.36
N ALA A 58 -18.79 -34.17 12.00
CA ALA A 58 -19.83 -34.67 12.88
C ALA A 58 -19.34 -35.81 13.79
N HIS A 59 -19.84 -35.82 15.03
CA HIS A 59 -19.98 -37.00 15.88
C HIS A 59 -21.38 -37.03 16.47
#